data_AF-A0A293MJX0-F1
#
_entry.id   AF-A0A293MJX0-F1
#
_cell.length_a   1.000
_cell.length_b   1.000
_cell.length_c   1.000
_cell.angle_alpha   90.00
_cell.angle_beta   90.00
_cell.angle_gamma   90.00
#
_symmetry.space_group_name_H-M   'P 1'
#
loop_
_entity.id
_entity.type
_entity.pdbx_description
1 polymer ?
#
loop_
_entity_poly.entity_id
_entity_poly.type
_entity_poly.pdbx_seq_one_letter_code
_entity_poly.pdbx_strand_id
1 'polypeptide(L)'
;MNIESEMGTDCGPFMEDFLSAVTQNVHKSVEASVVLWYDSFVHSGKLEWQNELNDLNKPFFDRCDGIFVNYAWAEENLKKSADVAGSRKADVYVGVDVFARETLYSGGYETYKAVEQARKFGLSAAIFAPGWVHETQEKEKFTENQCRLWNFPKELRSSRRYTSLPIKTNFCQGFGQKTFEAGKVVREEPWFNLSKQELQPICQGLNDRGGMHLATVYTDDAFCGGGCLKIEFYTDDAFCGGGCLKIEFSPHEKEASKPEFRLFNCNVPIDEDLCVSYTFKMLTNGEDKISLVLVAKDGADRKRRFQLGVAALDEGHQRRRHKFDENILLLPTEEIKSCSTQNGWVTRNYVLERKEYDGLTLVRICFSFKSPESRTCLLGQMTIIPGKE
;
A
#
# COMPACT_ATOMS: atom_id res chain seq x y z
N MET A 1 2.68 4.44 25.28
CA MET A 1 3.50 4.91 26.41
C MET A 1 4.68 4.00 26.53
N ASN A 2 5.89 4.57 26.60
CA ASN A 2 7.10 3.83 26.91
C ASN A 2 7.77 4.52 28.11
N ILE A 3 8.07 3.78 29.17
CA ILE A 3 8.69 4.29 30.39
C ILE A 3 9.84 3.35 30.75
N GLU A 4 11.04 3.68 30.28
CA GLU A 4 12.28 2.93 30.52
C GLU A 4 13.04 3.51 31.72
N SER A 5 12.34 3.71 32.82
CA SER A 5 12.91 4.19 34.07
C SER A 5 12.29 3.45 35.23
N GLU A 6 13.11 3.11 36.21
CA GLU A 6 12.63 2.57 37.48
C GLU A 6 11.78 3.64 38.18
N MET A 7 10.63 3.21 38.69
CA MET A 7 9.65 4.07 39.35
C MET A 7 9.72 3.88 40.87
N GLY A 8 9.10 4.80 41.62
CA GLY A 8 8.95 4.62 43.06
C GLY A 8 8.25 3.30 43.41
N THR A 9 8.59 2.73 44.55
CA THR A 9 8.04 1.46 45.03
C THR A 9 6.52 1.48 45.05
N ASP A 10 5.90 0.40 44.59
CA ASP A 10 4.45 0.20 44.53
C ASP A 10 3.70 1.26 43.69
N CYS A 11 4.33 1.77 42.62
CA CYS A 11 3.67 2.71 41.69
C CYS A 11 2.55 2.07 40.85
N GLY A 12 2.43 0.73 40.85
CA GLY A 12 1.48 -0.04 40.04
C GLY A 12 0.03 0.45 40.07
N PRO A 13 -0.60 0.65 41.25
CA PRO A 13 -1.97 1.14 41.33
C PRO A 13 -2.14 2.55 40.72
N PHE A 14 -1.19 3.44 40.98
CA PHE A 14 -1.17 4.77 40.37
C PHE A 14 -1.04 4.69 38.84
N MET A 15 -0.20 3.78 38.32
CA MET A 15 -0.02 3.62 36.88
C MET A 15 -1.25 2.98 36.22
N GLU A 16 -1.97 2.07 36.88
CA GLU A 16 -3.26 1.56 36.40
C GLU A 16 -4.31 2.67 36.30
N ASP A 17 -4.45 3.49 37.34
CA ASP A 17 -5.37 4.64 37.36
C ASP A 17 -5.00 5.68 36.29
N PHE A 18 -3.70 6.00 36.18
CA PHE A 18 -3.19 6.94 35.19
C PHE A 18 -3.42 6.44 33.76
N LEU A 19 -3.10 5.17 33.48
CA LEU A 19 -3.25 4.57 32.15
C LEU A 19 -4.72 4.45 31.75
N SER A 20 -5.61 4.12 32.70
CA SER A 20 -7.07 4.14 32.52
C SER A 20 -7.57 5.56 32.20
N ALA A 21 -7.14 6.55 32.97
CA ALA A 21 -7.52 7.95 32.77
C ALA A 21 -7.01 8.52 31.43
N VAL A 22 -5.77 8.20 31.04
CA VAL A 22 -5.21 8.59 29.73
C VAL A 22 -6.01 7.94 28.62
N THR A 23 -6.19 6.61 28.64
CA THR A 23 -6.93 5.87 27.61
C THR A 23 -8.35 6.43 27.44
N GLN A 24 -9.08 6.68 28.52
CA GLN A 24 -10.43 7.27 28.44
C GLN A 24 -10.44 8.71 27.88
N ASN A 25 -9.48 9.55 28.25
CA ASN A 25 -9.48 10.95 27.80
C ASN A 25 -8.94 11.13 26.36
N VAL A 26 -8.03 10.26 25.91
CA VAL A 26 -7.60 10.25 24.51
C VAL A 26 -8.76 9.81 23.60
N HIS A 27 -9.51 8.74 23.94
CA HIS A 27 -10.71 8.34 23.18
C HIS A 27 -11.80 9.42 23.11
N LYS A 28 -12.04 10.15 24.21
CA LYS A 28 -12.97 11.30 24.22
C LYS A 28 -12.52 12.43 23.28
N SER A 29 -11.21 12.56 23.05
CA SER A 29 -10.63 13.62 22.21
C SER A 29 -10.49 13.18 20.75
N VAL A 30 -10.24 11.90 20.51
CA VAL A 30 -10.02 11.28 19.20
C VAL A 30 -10.61 9.87 19.23
N GLU A 31 -11.80 9.69 18.67
CA GLU A 31 -12.57 8.43 18.72
C GLU A 31 -11.78 7.19 18.24
N ALA A 32 -10.96 7.37 17.20
CA ALA A 32 -10.13 6.31 16.61
C ALA A 32 -8.70 6.21 17.19
N SER A 33 -8.47 6.72 18.41
CA SER A 33 -7.17 6.59 19.07
C SER A 33 -6.85 5.16 19.50
N VAL A 34 -5.57 4.90 19.80
CA VAL A 34 -5.10 3.67 20.44
C VAL A 34 -3.99 4.03 21.42
N VAL A 35 -4.12 3.60 22.67
CA VAL A 35 -3.09 3.72 23.71
C VAL A 35 -2.46 2.34 23.94
N LEU A 36 -1.17 2.24 23.64
CA LEU A 36 -0.38 1.02 23.86
C LEU A 36 0.54 1.20 25.08
N TRP A 37 0.62 0.20 25.95
CA TRP A 37 1.67 0.09 26.98
C TRP A 37 2.93 -0.57 26.39
N TYR A 38 4.13 -0.14 26.78
CA TYR A 38 5.35 -0.89 26.50
C TYR A 38 5.67 -1.76 27.71
N ASP A 39 5.95 -3.04 27.50
CA ASP A 39 6.43 -3.99 28.51
C ASP A 39 7.74 -3.50 29.12
N SER A 40 7.69 -2.69 30.19
CA SER A 40 8.88 -2.07 30.81
C SER A 40 9.00 -2.40 32.29
N PHE A 41 8.37 -1.63 33.19
CA PHE A 41 8.37 -1.90 34.63
C PHE A 41 7.15 -2.71 35.06
N VAL A 42 7.30 -3.49 36.12
CA VAL A 42 6.23 -4.29 36.74
C VAL A 42 5.60 -3.54 37.92
N HIS A 43 4.49 -4.05 38.46
CA HIS A 43 3.65 -3.36 39.48
C HIS A 43 4.41 -2.77 40.69
N SER A 44 5.53 -3.36 41.09
CA SER A 44 6.40 -2.86 42.18
C SER A 44 7.19 -1.59 41.84
N GLY A 45 7.20 -1.15 40.58
CA GLY A 45 7.99 -0.02 40.06
C GLY A 45 9.35 -0.41 39.48
N LYS A 46 9.81 -1.65 39.70
CA LYS A 46 11.08 -2.17 39.16
C LYS A 46 11.01 -2.32 37.63
N LEU A 47 12.00 -1.80 36.92
CA LEU A 47 12.18 -1.99 35.48
C LEU A 47 12.57 -3.45 35.18
N GLU A 48 11.69 -4.20 34.52
CA GLU A 48 11.85 -5.64 34.26
C GLU A 48 10.99 -6.10 33.07
N TRP A 49 11.53 -5.98 31.85
CA TRP A 49 10.91 -6.44 30.62
C TRP A 49 10.60 -7.95 30.67
N GLN A 50 9.34 -8.32 30.49
CA GLN A 50 8.89 -9.71 30.57
C GLN A 50 9.11 -10.47 29.25
N ASN A 51 9.12 -9.77 28.12
CA ASN A 51 9.12 -10.31 26.75
C ASN A 51 7.88 -11.16 26.42
N GLU A 52 6.86 -11.09 27.29
CA GLU A 52 5.57 -11.78 27.17
C GLU A 52 4.49 -10.97 27.87
N LEU A 53 3.21 -11.19 27.51
CA LEU A 53 2.08 -10.78 28.34
C LEU A 53 1.89 -11.84 29.43
N ASN A 54 2.06 -11.45 30.71
CA ASN A 54 1.88 -12.31 31.87
C ASN A 54 1.31 -11.52 33.06
N ASP A 55 1.11 -12.17 34.21
CA ASP A 55 0.46 -11.56 35.38
C ASP A 55 1.17 -10.30 35.94
N LEU A 56 2.46 -10.08 35.61
CA LEU A 56 3.23 -8.93 36.09
C LEU A 56 2.99 -7.63 35.27
N ASN A 57 2.57 -7.75 34.01
CA ASN A 57 2.25 -6.62 33.13
C ASN A 57 0.79 -6.60 32.63
N LYS A 58 0.03 -7.70 32.83
CA LYS A 58 -1.41 -7.79 32.52
C LYS A 58 -2.27 -6.70 33.19
N PRO A 59 -2.03 -6.26 34.45
CA PRO A 59 -2.80 -5.17 35.05
C PRO A 59 -2.77 -3.89 34.21
N PHE A 60 -1.65 -3.57 33.55
CA PHE A 60 -1.54 -2.42 32.65
C PHE A 60 -2.24 -2.67 31.31
N PHE A 61 -2.05 -3.85 30.71
CA PHE A 61 -2.75 -4.26 29.48
C PHE A 61 -4.28 -4.20 29.62
N ASP A 62 -4.82 -4.51 30.80
CA ASP A 62 -6.26 -4.43 31.11
C ASP A 62 -6.76 -2.98 31.36
N ARG A 63 -5.92 -1.95 31.18
CA ARG A 63 -6.27 -0.50 31.29
C ARG A 63 -6.01 0.29 30.02
N CYS A 64 -5.50 -0.34 28.96
CA CYS A 64 -5.22 0.28 27.67
C CYS A 64 -5.57 -0.65 26.49
N ASP A 65 -5.47 -0.14 25.27
CA ASP A 65 -5.95 -0.82 24.06
C ASP A 65 -5.04 -1.96 23.62
N GLY A 66 -3.76 -1.95 24.01
CA GLY A 66 -2.85 -3.06 23.77
C GLY A 66 -1.50 -2.93 24.47
N ILE A 67 -0.65 -3.94 24.30
CA ILE A 67 0.72 -3.99 24.84
C ILE A 67 1.73 -4.26 23.73
N PHE A 68 2.81 -3.50 23.71
CA PHE A 68 4.04 -3.78 22.96
C PHE A 68 4.94 -4.59 23.89
N VAL A 69 5.09 -5.89 23.64
CA VAL A 69 6.00 -6.74 24.44
C VAL A 69 7.44 -6.62 23.93
N ASN A 70 8.42 -6.66 24.83
CA ASN A 70 9.82 -6.46 24.49
C ASN A 70 10.35 -7.55 23.53
N TYR A 71 11.43 -7.26 22.79
CA TYR A 71 11.88 -8.05 21.64
C TYR A 71 12.74 -9.30 21.97
N ALA A 72 13.11 -9.53 23.22
CA ALA A 72 13.95 -10.67 23.63
C ALA A 72 13.12 -11.93 23.98
N TRP A 73 12.19 -12.31 23.10
CA TRP A 73 11.27 -13.43 23.30
C TRP A 73 11.69 -14.72 22.59
N ALA A 74 11.22 -15.86 23.13
CA ALA A 74 11.22 -17.19 22.53
C ALA A 74 9.78 -17.63 22.17
N GLU A 75 9.64 -18.80 21.53
CA GLU A 75 8.33 -19.30 21.07
C GLU A 75 7.37 -19.57 22.24
N GLU A 76 7.89 -20.01 23.38
CA GLU A 76 7.15 -20.24 24.61
C GLU A 76 6.52 -18.94 25.16
N ASN A 77 7.23 -17.82 25.04
CA ASN A 77 6.74 -16.49 25.44
C ASN A 77 5.55 -16.06 24.58
N LEU A 78 5.60 -16.32 23.26
CA LEU A 78 4.49 -16.05 22.35
C LEU A 78 3.26 -16.87 22.70
N LYS A 79 3.45 -18.18 22.94
CA LYS A 79 2.35 -19.07 23.32
C LYS A 79 1.66 -18.60 24.60
N LYS A 80 2.43 -18.35 25.66
CA LYS A 80 1.89 -17.81 26.93
C LYS A 80 1.16 -16.49 26.72
N SER A 81 1.76 -15.55 25.97
CA SER A 81 1.15 -14.26 25.69
C SER A 81 -0.21 -14.42 25.01
N ALA A 82 -0.32 -15.36 24.08
CA ALA A 82 -1.59 -15.68 23.41
C ALA A 82 -2.61 -16.29 24.39
N ASP A 83 -2.18 -17.24 25.23
CA ASP A 83 -3.05 -17.88 26.21
C ASP A 83 -3.58 -16.88 27.26
N VAL A 84 -2.74 -15.96 27.74
CA VAL A 84 -3.11 -14.87 28.68
C VAL A 84 -3.98 -13.79 28.02
N ALA A 85 -3.75 -13.46 26.74
CA ALA A 85 -4.55 -12.47 26.01
C ALA A 85 -5.98 -12.94 25.70
N GLY A 86 -6.21 -14.26 25.58
CA GLY A 86 -7.52 -14.84 25.33
C GLY A 86 -8.13 -14.36 24.00
N SER A 87 -9.17 -13.52 24.06
CA SER A 87 -9.78 -12.87 22.90
C SER A 87 -8.98 -11.68 22.36
N ARG A 88 -8.14 -11.05 23.18
CA ARG A 88 -7.35 -9.85 22.85
C ARG A 88 -5.98 -10.14 22.22
N LYS A 89 -5.80 -11.31 21.58
CA LYS A 89 -4.51 -11.70 20.95
C LYS A 89 -3.98 -10.66 19.95
N ALA A 90 -4.87 -10.02 19.21
CA ALA A 90 -4.51 -8.98 18.24
C ALA A 90 -3.95 -7.69 18.88
N ASP A 91 -4.23 -7.48 20.18
CA ASP A 91 -3.84 -6.31 20.97
C ASP A 91 -2.46 -6.49 21.63
N VAL A 92 -1.87 -7.69 21.52
CA VAL A 92 -0.49 -7.97 21.90
C VAL A 92 0.39 -7.81 20.67
N TYR A 93 1.22 -6.78 20.69
CA TYR A 93 2.16 -6.43 19.64
C TYR A 93 3.55 -6.94 20.02
N VAL A 94 3.95 -8.06 19.42
CA VAL A 94 5.25 -8.68 19.62
C VAL A 94 6.35 -7.78 19.05
N GLY A 95 7.27 -7.31 19.90
CA GLY A 95 8.39 -6.48 19.48
C GLY A 95 9.34 -7.21 18.54
N VAL A 96 9.69 -6.60 17.42
CA VAL A 96 10.66 -7.12 16.44
C VAL A 96 11.68 -6.05 16.13
N ASP A 97 12.88 -6.13 16.72
CA ASP A 97 13.98 -5.21 16.42
C ASP A 97 14.59 -5.51 15.05
N VAL A 98 14.52 -4.56 14.12
CA VAL A 98 15.13 -4.69 12.79
C VAL A 98 16.67 -4.73 12.87
N PHE A 99 17.28 -4.23 13.94
CA PHE A 99 18.71 -4.42 14.20
C PHE A 99 19.06 -5.77 14.84
N ALA A 100 18.06 -6.55 15.26
CA ALA A 100 18.21 -7.84 15.95
C ALA A 100 19.15 -7.85 17.17
N ARG A 101 19.14 -6.77 17.96
CA ARG A 101 19.86 -6.72 19.23
C ARG A 101 19.13 -7.58 20.25
N GLU A 102 19.85 -8.51 20.86
CA GLU A 102 19.35 -9.35 21.98
C GLU A 102 18.08 -10.16 21.64
N THR A 103 17.90 -10.53 20.36
CA THR A 103 16.78 -11.39 19.90
C THR A 103 17.28 -12.74 19.38
N LEU A 104 16.38 -13.73 19.34
CA LEU A 104 16.66 -15.06 18.75
C LEU A 104 16.51 -15.10 17.21
N TYR A 105 16.11 -14.00 16.57
CA TYR A 105 15.79 -13.94 15.14
C TYR A 105 16.71 -12.98 14.39
N SER A 106 16.84 -13.17 13.07
CA SER A 106 17.58 -12.26 12.21
C SER A 106 16.79 -11.00 11.87
N GLY A 107 17.49 -9.87 11.81
CA GLY A 107 16.94 -8.55 11.50
C GLY A 107 17.02 -8.19 10.01
N GLY A 108 16.99 -6.90 9.73
CA GLY A 108 17.08 -6.34 8.38
C GLY A 108 16.04 -6.95 7.44
N TYR A 109 16.48 -7.40 6.27
CA TYR A 109 15.60 -8.04 5.27
C TYR A 109 14.97 -9.36 5.73
N GLU A 110 15.39 -9.94 6.85
CA GLU A 110 14.81 -11.17 7.41
C GLU A 110 13.79 -10.94 8.53
N THR A 111 13.52 -9.68 8.89
CA THR A 111 12.51 -9.24 9.89
C THR A 111 11.16 -9.96 9.76
N TYR A 112 10.74 -10.32 8.53
CA TYR A 112 9.50 -11.05 8.29
C TYR A 112 9.44 -12.41 9.01
N LYS A 113 10.58 -13.07 9.29
CA LYS A 113 10.65 -14.37 9.97
C LYS A 113 10.18 -14.28 11.43
N ALA A 114 10.52 -13.19 12.12
CA ALA A 114 10.06 -12.94 13.48
C ALA A 114 8.56 -12.59 13.50
N VAL A 115 8.11 -11.76 12.53
CA VAL A 115 6.69 -11.43 12.33
C VAL A 115 5.86 -12.69 12.03
N GLU A 116 6.41 -13.65 11.30
CA GLU A 116 5.77 -14.95 11.03
C GLU A 116 5.45 -15.69 12.34
N GLN A 117 6.38 -15.71 13.31
CA GLN A 117 6.17 -16.44 14.57
C GLN A 117 5.05 -15.79 15.40
N ALA A 118 5.06 -14.45 15.54
CA ALA A 118 3.97 -13.72 16.20
C ALA A 118 2.61 -14.07 15.57
N ARG A 119 2.54 -14.12 14.23
CA ARG A 119 1.32 -14.47 13.49
C ARG A 119 0.88 -15.93 13.67
N LYS A 120 1.79 -16.89 13.86
CA LYS A 120 1.42 -18.31 14.15
C LYS A 120 0.60 -18.45 15.42
N PHE A 121 0.85 -17.62 16.43
CA PHE A 121 0.08 -17.61 17.70
C PHE A 121 -1.17 -16.70 17.66
N GLY A 122 -1.45 -16.06 16.52
CA GLY A 122 -2.54 -15.10 16.36
C GLY A 122 -2.25 -13.72 16.94
N LEU A 123 -1.00 -13.42 17.30
CA LEU A 123 -0.58 -12.14 17.86
C LEU A 123 -0.36 -11.09 16.76
N SER A 124 -0.26 -9.83 17.18
CA SER A 124 0.27 -8.75 16.35
C SER A 124 1.78 -8.63 16.50
N ALA A 125 2.42 -7.84 15.63
CA ALA A 125 3.84 -7.55 15.68
C ALA A 125 4.05 -6.03 15.58
N ALA A 126 5.04 -5.51 16.31
CA ALA A 126 5.50 -4.14 16.21
C ALA A 126 6.97 -4.12 15.78
N ILE A 127 7.19 -3.60 14.58
CA ILE A 127 8.52 -3.54 13.94
C ILE A 127 9.25 -2.31 14.48
N PHE A 128 10.28 -2.55 15.28
CA PHE A 128 11.10 -1.53 15.93
C PHE A 128 12.30 -1.15 15.06
N ALA A 129 12.63 0.14 15.06
CA ALA A 129 13.76 0.72 14.32
C ALA A 129 13.87 0.36 12.82
N PRO A 130 12.79 0.44 11.99
CA PRO A 130 12.90 0.25 10.54
C PRO A 130 13.76 1.32 9.83
N GLY A 131 14.16 2.39 10.53
CA GLY A 131 15.19 3.34 10.12
C GLY A 131 16.53 2.69 9.76
N TRP A 132 16.77 1.46 10.22
CA TRP A 132 17.84 0.55 9.78
C TRP A 132 18.16 0.63 8.28
N VAL A 133 17.15 0.76 7.42
CA VAL A 133 17.36 0.87 5.96
C VAL A 133 18.18 2.12 5.60
N HIS A 134 17.84 3.28 6.14
CA HIS A 134 18.55 4.53 5.87
C HIS A 134 19.89 4.62 6.64
N GLU A 135 19.97 3.97 7.80
CA GLU A 135 21.13 4.04 8.69
C GLU A 135 22.25 3.07 8.30
N THR A 136 21.93 1.92 7.70
CA THR A 136 22.90 0.83 7.45
C THR A 136 23.05 0.41 5.99
N GLN A 137 22.12 0.78 5.10
CA GLN A 137 22.15 0.41 3.69
C GLN A 137 22.57 1.61 2.82
N GLU A 138 22.85 1.34 1.54
CA GLU A 138 23.18 2.38 0.56
C GLU A 138 22.00 3.36 0.38
N LYS A 139 22.25 4.64 0.64
CA LYS A 139 21.20 5.68 0.69
C LYS A 139 20.71 6.06 -0.70
N GLU A 140 21.59 5.96 -1.68
CA GLU A 140 21.34 6.10 -3.10
C GLU A 140 20.31 5.06 -3.59
N LYS A 141 20.26 3.89 -2.92
CA LYS A 141 19.29 2.82 -3.15
C LYS A 141 18.18 2.76 -2.08
N PHE A 142 17.95 3.84 -1.32
CA PHE A 142 17.00 3.85 -0.21
C PHE A 142 15.60 3.32 -0.60
N THR A 143 15.07 3.72 -1.76
CA THR A 143 13.77 3.25 -2.27
C THR A 143 13.76 1.74 -2.50
N GLU A 144 14.80 1.18 -3.14
CA GLU A 144 14.92 -0.26 -3.40
C GLU A 144 15.03 -1.05 -2.10
N ASN A 145 15.87 -0.57 -1.17
CA ASN A 145 16.09 -1.20 0.13
C ASN A 145 14.84 -1.11 1.03
N GLN A 146 14.08 -0.02 0.98
CA GLN A 146 12.77 0.09 1.64
C GLN A 146 11.78 -0.91 1.07
N CYS A 147 11.60 -0.94 -0.26
CA CYS A 147 10.74 -1.91 -0.91
C CYS A 147 11.14 -3.35 -0.51
N ARG A 148 12.44 -3.66 -0.46
CA ARG A 148 12.96 -4.96 -0.03
C ARG A 148 12.64 -5.30 1.44
N LEU A 149 12.79 -4.36 2.38
CA LEU A 149 12.45 -4.59 3.80
C LEU A 149 10.96 -4.92 3.96
N TRP A 150 10.08 -4.13 3.34
CA TRP A 150 8.62 -4.27 3.48
C TRP A 150 8.00 -5.37 2.61
N ASN A 151 8.79 -6.04 1.76
CA ASN A 151 8.34 -7.11 0.87
C ASN A 151 8.17 -8.46 1.58
N PHE A 152 7.44 -8.48 2.68
CA PHE A 152 7.12 -9.70 3.44
C PHE A 152 6.40 -10.74 2.57
N PRO A 153 6.42 -12.04 2.93
CA PRO A 153 5.55 -13.05 2.35
C PRO A 153 4.07 -12.63 2.33
N LYS A 154 3.32 -13.06 1.31
CA LYS A 154 1.98 -12.54 0.97
C LYS A 154 0.98 -12.68 2.14
N GLU A 155 1.07 -13.78 2.84
CA GLU A 155 0.29 -14.18 4.02
C GLU A 155 0.56 -13.31 5.26
N LEU A 156 1.71 -12.63 5.32
CA LEU A 156 2.06 -11.69 6.40
C LEU A 156 1.75 -10.23 6.02
N ARG A 157 1.41 -9.93 4.76
CA ARG A 157 1.13 -8.56 4.30
C ARG A 157 -0.22 -8.07 4.83
N SER A 158 -0.26 -6.81 5.23
CA SER A 158 -1.51 -6.14 5.59
C SER A 158 -2.44 -6.04 4.36
N SER A 159 -3.67 -6.52 4.51
CA SER A 159 -4.70 -6.48 3.47
C SER A 159 -5.41 -5.13 3.38
N ARG A 160 -4.67 -4.01 3.47
CA ARG A 160 -5.25 -2.65 3.40
C ARG A 160 -6.12 -2.51 2.15
N ARG A 161 -7.34 -2.00 2.35
CA ARG A 161 -8.35 -1.71 1.33
C ARG A 161 -8.90 -0.32 1.58
N TYR A 162 -9.06 0.46 0.53
CA TYR A 162 -9.84 1.71 0.60
C TYR A 162 -11.32 1.36 0.65
N THR A 163 -12.04 1.84 1.66
CA THR A 163 -13.45 1.49 1.94
C THR A 163 -14.45 2.58 1.55
N SER A 164 -13.96 3.78 1.18
CA SER A 164 -14.77 4.93 0.79
C SER A 164 -14.18 5.68 -0.41
N LEU A 165 -15.02 6.51 -1.04
CA LEU A 165 -14.63 7.56 -1.96
C LEU A 165 -14.47 8.89 -1.19
N PRO A 166 -13.71 9.88 -1.71
CA PRO A 166 -12.98 9.88 -2.98
C PRO A 166 -11.63 9.16 -2.89
N ILE A 167 -11.22 8.48 -3.97
CA ILE A 167 -9.85 7.95 -4.13
C ILE A 167 -9.11 8.92 -5.07
N LYS A 168 -8.19 9.70 -4.52
CA LYS A 168 -7.42 10.72 -5.23
C LYS A 168 -5.94 10.60 -4.93
N THR A 169 -5.09 10.77 -5.95
CA THR A 169 -3.64 10.88 -5.78
C THR A 169 -2.96 11.53 -6.98
N ASN A 170 -1.92 12.32 -6.71
CA ASN A 170 -0.88 12.74 -7.63
C ASN A 170 0.38 11.86 -7.53
N PHE A 171 0.34 10.80 -6.73
CA PHE A 171 1.46 9.92 -6.37
C PHE A 171 2.62 10.60 -5.64
N CYS A 172 2.47 11.86 -5.22
CA CYS A 172 3.51 12.60 -4.51
C CYS A 172 3.88 11.93 -3.17
N GLN A 173 5.16 11.65 -2.98
CA GLN A 173 5.67 10.96 -1.79
C GLN A 173 5.91 11.89 -0.58
N GLY A 174 5.60 13.19 -0.72
CA GLY A 174 5.95 14.22 0.27
C GLY A 174 7.37 14.76 0.13
N PHE A 175 8.04 14.53 -1.00
CA PHE A 175 9.33 15.11 -1.36
C PHE A 175 9.51 15.14 -2.89
N GLY A 176 10.55 15.82 -3.36
CA GLY A 176 10.94 15.84 -4.77
C GLY A 176 12.18 16.69 -5.02
N GLN A 177 12.85 16.49 -6.15
CA GLN A 177 13.96 17.36 -6.61
C GLN A 177 13.45 18.71 -7.11
N LYS A 178 12.19 18.76 -7.56
CA LYS A 178 11.50 19.96 -8.07
C LYS A 178 10.06 19.98 -7.56
N THR A 179 9.37 21.11 -7.73
CA THR A 179 7.91 21.21 -7.55
C THR A 179 7.22 21.46 -8.89
N PHE A 180 6.16 20.71 -9.17
CA PHE A 180 5.36 20.77 -10.38
C PHE A 180 3.93 21.22 -10.11
N GLU A 181 3.35 21.95 -11.06
CA GLU A 181 1.95 22.33 -11.13
C GLU A 181 1.45 22.17 -12.58
N ALA A 182 0.43 21.33 -12.79
CA ALA A 182 -0.12 20.96 -14.10
C ALA A 182 0.95 20.60 -15.17
N GLY A 183 1.99 19.86 -14.77
CA GLY A 183 3.08 19.42 -15.65
C GLY A 183 4.17 20.47 -15.91
N LYS A 184 4.13 21.62 -15.24
CA LYS A 184 5.15 22.68 -15.33
C LYS A 184 5.95 22.78 -14.04
N VAL A 185 7.27 22.91 -14.14
CA VAL A 185 8.11 23.25 -12.98
C VAL A 185 7.75 24.65 -12.46
N VAL A 186 7.43 24.73 -11.17
CA VAL A 186 7.18 25.98 -10.43
C VAL A 186 8.25 26.27 -9.36
N ARG A 187 9.06 25.27 -8.99
CA ARG A 187 10.29 25.44 -8.19
C ARG A 187 11.33 24.42 -8.63
N GLU A 188 12.57 24.88 -8.84
CA GLU A 188 13.71 24.05 -9.27
C GLU A 188 14.47 23.40 -8.09
N GLU A 189 14.18 23.82 -6.85
CA GLU A 189 14.92 23.38 -5.66
C GLU A 189 14.35 22.09 -5.03
N PRO A 190 15.21 21.21 -4.48
CA PRO A 190 14.78 20.03 -3.72
C PRO A 190 13.97 20.39 -2.49
N TRP A 191 12.98 19.55 -2.15
CA TRP A 191 12.09 19.79 -1.01
C TRP A 191 11.62 18.50 -0.34
N PHE A 192 11.29 18.62 0.95
CA PHE A 192 10.72 17.57 1.78
C PHE A 192 9.63 18.15 2.69
N ASN A 193 8.43 17.58 2.64
CA ASN A 193 7.29 17.88 3.50
C ASN A 193 6.26 16.72 3.43
N LEU A 194 6.30 15.81 4.41
CA LEU A 194 5.41 14.65 4.47
C LEU A 194 3.92 15.01 4.59
N SER A 195 3.56 16.22 5.00
CA SER A 195 2.15 16.70 4.96
C SER A 195 1.62 16.86 3.53
N LYS A 196 2.50 16.76 2.51
CA LYS A 196 2.15 16.68 1.08
C LYS A 196 2.23 15.26 0.51
N GLN A 197 2.43 14.23 1.34
CA GLN A 197 2.37 12.85 0.88
C GLN A 197 0.93 12.47 0.54
N GLU A 198 0.72 11.95 -0.66
CA GLU A 198 -0.58 11.48 -1.14
C GLU A 198 -0.61 9.94 -1.24
N LEU A 199 -1.79 9.37 -1.55
CA LEU A 199 -2.01 7.92 -1.55
C LEU A 199 -1.05 7.19 -2.50
N GLN A 200 -0.25 6.29 -1.95
CA GLN A 200 0.72 5.49 -2.68
C GLN A 200 0.13 4.12 -3.10
N PRO A 201 0.51 3.58 -4.26
CA PRO A 201 0.02 2.29 -4.71
C PRO A 201 0.46 1.16 -3.76
N ILE A 202 -0.38 0.13 -3.61
CA ILE A 202 -0.11 -1.01 -2.72
C ILE A 202 1.06 -1.86 -3.23
N CYS A 203 1.20 -1.97 -4.56
CA CYS A 203 2.27 -2.73 -5.18
C CYS A 203 3.55 -1.91 -5.32
N GLN A 204 4.21 -1.56 -4.20
CA GLN A 204 5.62 -1.15 -4.17
C GLN A 204 6.56 -2.38 -4.12
N GLY A 205 6.21 -3.50 -4.77
CA GLY A 205 6.90 -4.77 -4.50
C GLY A 205 6.48 -5.96 -5.36
N LEU A 206 5.36 -6.62 -5.03
CA LEU A 206 5.06 -7.94 -5.59
C LEU A 206 3.56 -8.21 -5.81
N ASN A 207 3.29 -9.25 -6.60
CA ASN A 207 1.97 -9.70 -7.05
C ASN A 207 1.58 -11.08 -6.47
N ASP A 208 0.31 -11.46 -6.58
CA ASP A 208 -0.32 -12.51 -5.76
C ASP A 208 -0.07 -13.99 -6.18
N ARG A 209 0.73 -14.26 -7.22
CA ARG A 209 0.81 -15.59 -7.86
C ARG A 209 2.23 -16.19 -7.98
N GLY A 210 3.14 -15.91 -7.05
CA GLY A 210 4.50 -16.50 -7.07
C GLY A 210 5.32 -16.16 -8.32
N GLY A 211 4.94 -15.10 -9.04
CA GLY A 211 5.57 -14.63 -10.28
C GLY A 211 5.86 -13.13 -10.18
N MET A 212 7.02 -12.74 -10.69
CA MET A 212 7.59 -11.40 -10.52
C MET A 212 6.93 -10.38 -11.47
N HIS A 213 5.96 -9.64 -10.94
CA HIS A 213 5.30 -8.52 -11.62
C HIS A 213 5.24 -7.28 -10.72
N LEU A 214 6.43 -6.79 -10.38
CA LEU A 214 6.75 -5.38 -10.14
C LEU A 214 6.84 -4.68 -11.53
N ALA A 215 6.84 -3.35 -11.72
CA ALA A 215 6.25 -2.71 -12.93
C ALA A 215 7.06 -1.64 -13.77
N THR A 216 8.23 -1.99 -14.33
CA THR A 216 8.96 -1.41 -15.52
C THR A 216 9.90 -2.47 -16.16
N VAL A 217 9.92 -2.80 -17.46
CA VAL A 217 10.82 -3.90 -17.91
C VAL A 217 12.28 -3.47 -18.05
N TYR A 218 13.11 -4.05 -17.17
CA TYR A 218 14.56 -4.12 -17.10
C TYR A 218 15.11 -5.25 -17.99
N THR A 219 16.20 -5.00 -18.73
CA THR A 219 16.77 -5.95 -19.71
C THR A 219 18.28 -6.19 -19.55
N ASP A 220 18.90 -5.71 -18.47
CA ASP A 220 20.35 -5.90 -18.25
C ASP A 220 20.67 -7.29 -17.64
N ASP A 221 19.66 -8.02 -17.14
CA ASP A 221 19.75 -9.41 -16.64
C ASP A 221 18.38 -10.15 -16.72
N ALA A 222 18.38 -11.49 -16.76
CA ALA A 222 17.17 -12.33 -16.77
C ALA A 222 17.41 -13.83 -16.44
N PHE A 223 16.41 -14.46 -15.80
CA PHE A 223 16.52 -15.83 -15.26
C PHE A 223 16.41 -16.96 -16.31
N CYS A 224 15.60 -16.77 -17.35
CA CYS A 224 15.49 -17.63 -18.54
C CYS A 224 14.84 -16.79 -19.65
N GLY A 225 15.61 -16.39 -20.66
CA GLY A 225 15.23 -15.30 -21.58
C GLY A 225 16.01 -14.02 -21.26
N GLY A 226 15.50 -12.83 -21.66
CA GLY A 226 16.27 -11.58 -21.68
C GLY A 226 15.62 -10.30 -21.11
N GLY A 227 14.66 -10.37 -20.17
CA GLY A 227 14.19 -9.19 -19.41
C GLY A 227 13.05 -9.44 -18.41
N CYS A 228 12.83 -8.52 -17.46
CA CYS A 228 11.83 -8.63 -16.36
C CYS A 228 11.36 -7.26 -15.78
N LEU A 229 10.29 -7.20 -14.97
CA LEU A 229 9.48 -5.99 -14.69
C LEU A 229 9.72 -5.38 -13.22
N LYS A 230 9.88 -4.04 -13.03
CA LYS A 230 10.39 -3.27 -11.83
C LYS A 230 9.84 -1.79 -11.64
N ILE A 231 8.94 -1.38 -10.70
CA ILE A 231 8.34 0.00 -10.62
C ILE A 231 9.37 1.05 -10.19
N GLU A 232 9.20 2.30 -10.66
CA GLU A 232 9.92 3.44 -10.09
C GLU A 232 9.03 4.66 -9.77
N PHE A 233 9.41 5.39 -8.73
CA PHE A 233 8.95 6.77 -8.51
C PHE A 233 9.88 7.71 -9.26
N TYR A 234 9.32 8.69 -9.98
CA TYR A 234 10.07 9.60 -10.82
C TYR A 234 9.89 11.05 -10.36
N THR A 235 11.00 11.72 -10.03
CA THR A 235 11.01 13.06 -9.41
C THR A 235 11.45 14.19 -10.33
N ASP A 236 11.93 13.86 -11.54
CA ASP A 236 12.43 14.85 -12.49
C ASP A 236 11.32 15.42 -13.38
N ASP A 237 10.14 14.76 -13.42
CA ASP A 237 8.91 15.20 -14.08
C ASP A 237 7.71 14.69 -13.27
N ALA A 238 6.69 15.54 -13.09
CA ALA A 238 5.42 15.19 -12.44
C ALA A 238 4.30 16.12 -12.91
N PHE A 239 3.05 15.68 -12.77
CA PHE A 239 1.90 16.54 -13.06
C PHE A 239 1.67 17.57 -11.94
N CYS A 240 1.57 17.12 -10.69
CA CYS A 240 1.45 17.98 -9.52
C CYS A 240 2.31 17.44 -8.36
N GLY A 241 2.94 18.33 -7.59
CA GLY A 241 3.75 17.94 -6.43
C GLY A 241 5.22 17.68 -6.79
N GLY A 242 5.81 16.59 -6.28
CA GLY A 242 7.27 16.35 -6.30
C GLY A 242 7.71 15.08 -7.02
N GLY A 243 6.76 14.28 -7.52
CA GLY A 243 7.05 13.07 -8.27
C GLY A 243 5.79 12.39 -8.76
N CYS A 244 5.94 11.46 -9.70
CA CYS A 244 4.88 10.66 -10.29
C CYS A 244 5.28 9.16 -10.33
N LEU A 245 4.37 8.31 -10.82
CA LEU A 245 4.64 6.88 -10.97
C LEU A 245 5.15 6.56 -12.38
N LYS A 246 6.40 6.09 -12.51
CA LYS A 246 6.95 5.59 -13.79
C LYS A 246 6.58 4.11 -13.95
N ILE A 247 5.89 3.83 -15.03
CA ILE A 247 5.41 2.50 -15.41
C ILE A 247 5.99 2.16 -16.78
N GLU A 248 6.69 1.04 -16.88
CA GLU A 248 7.18 0.54 -18.17
C GLU A 248 6.72 -0.90 -18.38
N PHE A 249 6.81 -1.31 -19.63
CA PHE A 249 6.49 -2.63 -20.09
C PHE A 249 7.42 -2.93 -21.26
N SER A 250 7.84 -4.19 -21.38
CA SER A 250 8.43 -4.76 -22.59
C SER A 250 7.90 -6.18 -22.74
N PRO A 251 7.46 -6.57 -23.94
CA PRO A 251 6.93 -7.91 -24.23
C PRO A 251 8.07 -8.94 -24.32
N HIS A 252 7.70 -10.22 -24.39
CA HIS A 252 8.57 -11.29 -24.87
C HIS A 252 7.93 -11.95 -26.11
N GLU A 253 8.74 -12.44 -27.04
CA GLU A 253 8.36 -12.96 -28.38
C GLU A 253 7.25 -14.04 -28.44
N LYS A 254 6.75 -14.56 -27.31
CA LYS A 254 5.83 -15.72 -27.28
C LYS A 254 4.54 -15.54 -26.49
N GLU A 255 4.30 -14.39 -25.86
CA GLU A 255 3.01 -14.10 -25.23
C GLU A 255 2.47 -12.72 -25.60
N ALA A 256 1.31 -12.70 -26.26
CA ALA A 256 0.49 -11.51 -26.45
C ALA A 256 -0.26 -11.14 -25.14
N SER A 257 0.48 -11.06 -24.03
CA SER A 257 -0.09 -10.69 -22.74
C SER A 257 -0.43 -9.20 -22.72
N LYS A 258 -1.62 -8.87 -22.20
CA LYS A 258 -2.02 -7.49 -21.89
C LYS A 258 -1.60 -7.21 -20.45
N PRO A 259 -0.49 -6.50 -20.21
CA PRO A 259 0.02 -6.31 -18.86
C PRO A 259 -0.97 -5.49 -18.02
N GLU A 260 -1.26 -5.95 -16.80
CA GLU A 260 -2.12 -5.26 -15.84
C GLU A 260 -1.37 -5.03 -14.51
N PHE A 261 -1.46 -3.80 -14.04
CA PHE A 261 -0.64 -3.19 -13.00
C PHE A 261 -1.57 -2.85 -11.84
N ARG A 262 -1.52 -3.59 -10.73
CA ARG A 262 -2.41 -3.30 -9.59
C ARG A 262 -1.93 -2.06 -8.85
N LEU A 263 -2.75 -1.01 -8.83
CA LEU A 263 -2.47 0.21 -8.07
C LEU A 263 -3.04 0.09 -6.65
N PHE A 264 -4.33 -0.21 -6.52
CA PHE A 264 -5.03 -0.18 -5.24
C PHE A 264 -5.99 -1.37 -5.06
N ASN A 265 -6.11 -1.86 -3.82
CA ASN A 265 -7.18 -2.75 -3.38
C ASN A 265 -8.27 -1.90 -2.74
N CYS A 266 -9.53 -2.23 -3.01
CA CYS A 266 -10.69 -1.48 -2.56
C CYS A 266 -11.70 -2.42 -1.87
N ASN A 267 -12.66 -1.82 -1.19
CA ASN A 267 -13.90 -2.44 -0.73
C ASN A 267 -14.96 -1.34 -0.61
N VAL A 268 -15.23 -0.68 -1.73
CA VAL A 268 -16.09 0.51 -1.84
C VAL A 268 -17.40 0.09 -2.52
N PRO A 269 -18.55 0.08 -1.82
CA PRO A 269 -19.86 -0.01 -2.47
C PRO A 269 -20.04 1.12 -3.49
N ILE A 270 -20.65 0.85 -4.64
CA ILE A 270 -20.82 1.85 -5.70
C ILE A 270 -22.32 2.06 -5.98
N ASP A 271 -22.90 3.04 -5.31
CA ASP A 271 -24.36 3.28 -5.27
C ASP A 271 -24.78 4.58 -5.99
N GLU A 272 -23.82 5.29 -6.60
CA GLU A 272 -23.97 6.57 -7.32
C GLU A 272 -23.14 6.51 -8.62
N ASP A 273 -23.33 7.46 -9.54
CA ASP A 273 -22.46 7.63 -10.70
C ASP A 273 -20.97 7.74 -10.29
N LEU A 274 -20.03 7.46 -11.20
CA LEU A 274 -18.59 7.57 -10.92
C LEU A 274 -17.90 8.44 -11.96
N CYS A 275 -17.40 9.59 -11.52
CA CYS A 275 -16.46 10.40 -12.30
C CYS A 275 -15.04 9.86 -12.09
N VAL A 276 -14.43 9.38 -13.18
CA VAL A 276 -13.07 8.81 -13.19
C VAL A 276 -12.17 9.63 -14.09
N SER A 277 -11.06 10.11 -13.55
CA SER A 277 -10.06 10.87 -14.28
C SER A 277 -8.66 10.32 -14.02
N TYR A 278 -7.82 10.31 -15.04
CA TYR A 278 -6.40 10.01 -14.88
C TYR A 278 -5.54 10.78 -15.89
N THR A 279 -4.36 11.22 -15.43
CA THR A 279 -3.41 12.05 -16.18
C THR A 279 -2.08 11.33 -16.32
N PHE A 280 -1.59 11.25 -17.55
CA PHE A 280 -0.41 10.45 -17.89
C PHE A 280 0.45 11.13 -18.97
N LYS A 281 1.69 10.69 -19.12
CA LYS A 281 2.63 11.16 -20.15
C LYS A 281 3.43 9.99 -20.68
N MET A 282 3.30 9.70 -21.98
CA MET A 282 4.12 8.67 -22.64
C MET A 282 5.55 9.18 -22.81
N LEU A 283 6.55 8.34 -22.50
CA LEU A 283 7.96 8.63 -22.82
C LEU A 283 8.45 7.83 -24.04
N THR A 284 7.71 6.80 -24.46
CA THR A 284 7.92 6.06 -25.71
C THR A 284 6.99 6.55 -26.80
N ASN A 285 7.52 6.75 -28.02
CA ASN A 285 6.73 7.08 -29.20
C ASN A 285 5.72 5.98 -29.55
N GLY A 286 4.52 6.37 -29.99
CA GLY A 286 3.45 5.46 -30.44
C GLY A 286 2.07 5.95 -30.00
N GLU A 287 1.03 5.17 -30.33
CA GLU A 287 -0.34 5.47 -29.86
C GLU A 287 -0.50 5.20 -28.36
N ASP A 288 -1.30 6.05 -27.69
CA ASP A 288 -1.62 5.98 -26.25
C ASP A 288 -2.54 4.79 -25.88
N LYS A 289 -2.08 3.57 -26.17
CA LYS A 289 -2.73 2.28 -25.93
C LYS A 289 -2.73 1.88 -24.46
N ILE A 290 -3.04 2.81 -23.56
CA ILE A 290 -3.15 2.58 -22.11
C ILE A 290 -4.61 2.64 -21.63
N SER A 291 -4.87 2.06 -20.46
CA SER A 291 -6.17 2.15 -19.78
C SER A 291 -6.04 2.12 -18.27
N LEU A 292 -6.93 2.83 -17.57
CA LEU A 292 -7.25 2.53 -16.18
C LEU A 292 -8.31 1.41 -16.18
N VAL A 293 -8.20 0.44 -15.29
CA VAL A 293 -9.12 -0.70 -15.18
C VAL A 293 -9.68 -0.76 -13.77
N LEU A 294 -11.00 -0.65 -13.65
CA LEU A 294 -11.71 -0.85 -12.40
C LEU A 294 -12.24 -2.28 -12.35
N VAL A 295 -11.97 -3.00 -11.26
CA VAL A 295 -12.54 -4.33 -11.01
C VAL A 295 -13.52 -4.23 -9.85
N ALA A 296 -14.78 -4.49 -10.16
CA ALA A 296 -15.84 -4.58 -9.17
C ALA A 296 -16.30 -6.04 -9.03
N LYS A 297 -17.09 -6.33 -7.99
CA LYS A 297 -17.73 -7.64 -7.80
C LYS A 297 -19.15 -7.50 -7.25
N ASP A 298 -19.98 -8.50 -7.50
CA ASP A 298 -21.31 -8.60 -6.89
C ASP A 298 -21.30 -9.38 -5.57
N GLY A 299 -22.48 -9.54 -4.95
CA GLY A 299 -22.68 -10.33 -3.74
C GLY A 299 -22.40 -11.83 -3.87
N ALA A 300 -22.17 -12.35 -5.09
CA ALA A 300 -21.79 -13.73 -5.38
C ALA A 300 -20.28 -13.87 -5.73
N ASP A 301 -19.47 -12.84 -5.45
CA ASP A 301 -18.05 -12.71 -5.80
C ASP A 301 -17.73 -12.79 -7.32
N ARG A 302 -18.75 -12.68 -8.18
CA ARG A 302 -18.57 -12.61 -9.64
C ARG A 302 -17.97 -11.24 -9.98
N LYS A 303 -16.87 -11.24 -10.74
CA LYS A 303 -16.05 -10.05 -10.99
C LYS A 303 -16.39 -9.43 -12.34
N ARG A 304 -16.64 -8.11 -12.35
CA ARG A 304 -16.87 -7.30 -13.55
C ARG A 304 -15.71 -6.31 -13.73
N ARG A 305 -15.34 -6.05 -14.98
CA ARG A 305 -14.17 -5.21 -15.33
C ARG A 305 -14.59 -4.08 -16.26
N PHE A 306 -14.27 -2.85 -15.86
CA PHE A 306 -14.51 -1.62 -16.61
C PHE A 306 -13.16 -1.11 -17.10
N GLN A 307 -12.95 -1.09 -18.42
CA GLN A 307 -11.68 -0.67 -19.00
C GLN A 307 -11.80 0.72 -19.65
N LEU A 308 -11.19 1.70 -19.01
CA LEU A 308 -11.24 3.12 -19.33
C LEU A 308 -10.00 3.50 -20.16
N GLY A 309 -10.13 3.52 -21.49
CA GLY A 309 -9.04 3.86 -22.41
C GLY A 309 -9.31 3.43 -23.85
N VAL A 310 -8.73 4.16 -24.81
CA VAL A 310 -8.94 4.06 -26.28
C VAL A 310 -9.30 2.65 -26.75
N ALA A 311 -10.55 2.42 -27.14
CA ALA A 311 -10.91 1.25 -27.93
C ALA A 311 -10.26 1.37 -29.31
N ALA A 312 -9.83 0.25 -29.89
CA ALA A 312 -9.33 0.26 -31.26
C ALA A 312 -10.49 0.65 -32.18
N LEU A 313 -10.35 1.79 -32.86
CA LEU A 313 -11.10 2.06 -34.08
C LEU A 313 -10.48 1.17 -35.16
N ASP A 314 -10.91 -0.10 -35.20
CA ASP A 314 -10.57 -0.99 -36.31
C ASP A 314 -11.30 -0.50 -37.56
N GLU A 315 -10.64 0.34 -38.34
CA GLU A 315 -11.09 0.73 -39.68
C GLU A 315 -11.11 -0.52 -40.59
N GLY A 316 -12.28 -1.16 -40.62
CA GLY A 316 -12.74 -1.90 -41.80
C GLY A 316 -12.24 -3.33 -41.98
N HIS A 317 -12.47 -4.23 -41.02
CA HIS A 317 -12.54 -5.67 -41.34
C HIS A 317 -13.80 -6.36 -40.79
N GLN A 318 -14.56 -6.97 -41.72
CA GLN A 318 -15.75 -7.76 -41.39
C GLN A 318 -15.38 -9.07 -40.69
N ARG A 319 -16.12 -9.39 -39.62
CA ARG A 319 -16.48 -10.75 -39.17
C ARG A 319 -15.41 -11.85 -39.35
N ARG A 320 -14.59 -12.09 -38.32
CA ARG A 320 -14.24 -13.47 -37.91
C ARG A 320 -14.23 -13.61 -36.40
N ARG A 321 -15.13 -14.46 -35.89
CA ARG A 321 -15.27 -14.78 -34.46
C ARG A 321 -14.04 -15.57 -33.98
N HIS A 322 -13.26 -15.00 -33.08
CA HIS A 322 -12.65 -15.75 -31.98
C HIS A 322 -13.34 -15.33 -30.68
N LYS A 323 -13.47 -16.25 -29.71
CA LYS A 323 -14.17 -15.98 -28.45
C LYS A 323 -13.51 -14.81 -27.70
N PHE A 324 -14.17 -13.66 -27.68
CA PHE A 324 -13.89 -12.60 -26.71
C PHE A 324 -14.60 -12.97 -25.40
N ASP A 325 -13.91 -12.84 -24.28
CA ASP A 325 -14.45 -13.10 -22.95
C ASP A 325 -15.45 -11.99 -22.59
N GLU A 326 -16.72 -12.36 -22.39
CA GLU A 326 -17.87 -11.44 -22.32
C GLU A 326 -17.92 -10.58 -21.02
N ASN A 327 -16.88 -10.67 -20.17
CA ASN A 327 -16.80 -9.98 -18.87
C ASN A 327 -16.03 -8.64 -18.89
N ILE A 328 -15.65 -8.15 -20.07
CA ILE A 328 -15.02 -6.82 -20.25
C ILE A 328 -16.03 -5.89 -20.94
N LEU A 329 -16.64 -4.98 -20.17
CA LEU A 329 -17.24 -3.81 -20.82
C LEU A 329 -16.11 -2.85 -21.16
N LEU A 330 -15.84 -2.78 -22.46
CA LEU A 330 -15.23 -1.62 -23.07
C LEU A 330 -16.35 -0.56 -23.14
N LEU A 331 -16.15 0.58 -22.48
CA LEU A 331 -16.99 1.74 -22.76
C LEU A 331 -16.81 2.12 -24.24
N PRO A 332 -17.87 2.47 -24.97
CA PRO A 332 -17.74 3.05 -26.31
C PRO A 332 -16.82 4.27 -26.27
N THR A 333 -16.00 4.45 -27.31
CA THR A 333 -15.08 5.59 -27.43
C THR A 333 -15.81 6.96 -27.42
N GLU A 334 -17.12 6.96 -27.61
CA GLU A 334 -17.99 8.14 -27.61
C GLU A 334 -18.31 8.69 -26.21
N GLU A 335 -17.98 7.97 -25.12
CA GLU A 335 -18.15 8.45 -23.73
C GLU A 335 -16.88 9.13 -23.14
N ILE A 336 -15.93 9.52 -23.99
CA ILE A 336 -14.84 10.43 -23.59
C ILE A 336 -15.43 11.83 -23.37
N LYS A 337 -15.93 12.11 -22.16
CA LYS A 337 -16.52 13.43 -21.83
C LYS A 337 -15.50 14.58 -21.83
N SER A 338 -14.20 14.28 -21.84
CA SER A 338 -13.15 15.13 -22.46
C SER A 338 -11.77 14.46 -22.43
N CYS A 339 -10.93 14.83 -23.40
CA CYS A 339 -9.48 14.58 -23.37
C CYS A 339 -8.77 15.94 -23.48
N SER A 340 -7.82 16.22 -22.59
CA SER A 340 -7.06 17.47 -22.59
C SER A 340 -5.56 17.22 -22.49
N THR A 341 -4.78 18.01 -23.22
CA THR A 341 -3.31 17.93 -23.21
C THR A 341 -2.72 19.22 -22.68
N GLN A 342 -1.84 19.13 -21.67
CA GLN A 342 -1.17 20.26 -21.06
C GLN A 342 0.28 19.89 -20.72
N ASN A 343 1.26 20.67 -21.17
CA ASN A 343 2.69 20.43 -20.89
C ASN A 343 3.19 19.00 -21.23
N GLY A 344 2.60 18.38 -22.25
CA GLY A 344 2.90 17.00 -22.67
C GLY A 344 2.21 15.90 -21.84
N TRP A 345 1.41 16.26 -20.84
CA TRP A 345 0.55 15.36 -20.09
C TRP A 345 -0.85 15.31 -20.72
N VAL A 346 -1.41 14.11 -20.85
CA VAL A 346 -2.76 13.84 -21.37
C VAL A 346 -3.66 13.43 -20.20
N THR A 347 -4.80 14.12 -20.04
CA THR A 347 -5.84 13.78 -19.07
C THR A 347 -7.06 13.23 -19.78
N ARG A 348 -7.60 12.10 -19.29
CA ARG A 348 -8.83 11.48 -19.79
C ARG A 348 -9.88 11.44 -18.70
N ASN A 349 -11.09 11.87 -19.03
CA ASN A 349 -12.23 11.92 -18.13
C ASN A 349 -13.35 10.98 -18.61
N TYR A 350 -13.88 10.18 -17.69
CA TYR A 350 -14.98 9.23 -17.91
C TYR A 350 -16.05 9.45 -16.84
N VAL A 351 -17.30 9.20 -17.20
CA VAL A 351 -18.40 9.01 -16.24
C VAL A 351 -18.92 7.61 -16.47
N LEU A 352 -18.82 6.75 -15.47
CA LEU A 352 -19.50 5.46 -15.45
C LEU A 352 -20.88 5.69 -14.82
N GLU A 353 -21.96 5.39 -15.53
CA GLU A 353 -23.33 5.56 -15.02
C GLU A 353 -23.74 4.41 -14.10
N ARG A 354 -24.41 4.71 -12.98
CA ARG A 354 -24.79 3.73 -11.93
C ARG A 354 -25.45 2.47 -12.47
N LYS A 355 -26.28 2.60 -13.51
CA LYS A 355 -26.98 1.49 -14.20
C LYS A 355 -26.03 0.36 -14.64
N GLU A 356 -24.73 0.64 -14.81
CA GLU A 356 -23.73 -0.34 -15.23
C GLU A 356 -23.10 -1.13 -14.08
N TYR A 357 -23.30 -0.74 -12.81
CA TYR A 357 -22.66 -1.38 -11.66
C TYR A 357 -23.48 -1.34 -10.38
N ASP A 358 -24.78 -1.08 -10.49
CA ASP A 358 -25.72 -1.15 -9.38
C ASP A 358 -25.57 -2.48 -8.60
N GLY A 359 -25.40 -2.39 -7.29
CA GLY A 359 -25.13 -3.55 -6.42
C GLY A 359 -23.73 -4.15 -6.51
N LEU A 360 -22.75 -3.47 -7.13
CA LEU A 360 -21.36 -3.89 -7.17
C LEU A 360 -20.48 -3.15 -6.15
N THR A 361 -19.47 -3.85 -5.63
CA THR A 361 -18.39 -3.28 -4.81
C THR A 361 -17.12 -3.15 -5.63
N LEU A 362 -16.53 -1.96 -5.75
CA LEU A 362 -15.18 -1.77 -6.28
C LEU A 362 -14.17 -2.45 -5.36
N VAL A 363 -13.41 -3.40 -5.91
CA VAL A 363 -12.42 -4.20 -5.17
C VAL A 363 -10.98 -3.99 -5.64
N ARG A 364 -10.76 -3.40 -6.82
CA ARG A 364 -9.41 -3.14 -7.33
C ARG A 364 -9.40 -2.01 -8.35
N ILE A 365 -8.30 -1.25 -8.33
CA ILE A 365 -7.92 -0.30 -9.38
C ILE A 365 -6.60 -0.77 -9.97
N CYS A 366 -6.54 -0.90 -11.29
CA CYS A 366 -5.34 -1.25 -12.04
C CYS A 366 -5.07 -0.25 -13.16
N PHE A 367 -3.84 -0.23 -13.66
CA PHE A 367 -3.43 0.37 -14.93
C PHE A 367 -3.10 -0.75 -15.93
N SER A 368 -3.12 -0.50 -17.25
CA SER A 368 -2.83 -1.54 -18.25
C SER A 368 -2.36 -0.95 -19.59
N PHE A 369 -1.44 -1.65 -20.27
CA PHE A 369 -1.15 -1.43 -21.70
C PHE A 369 -1.94 -2.44 -22.55
N LYS A 370 -2.53 -1.97 -23.66
CA LYS A 370 -3.18 -2.79 -24.69
C LYS A 370 -2.21 -3.27 -25.78
N SER A 371 -1.08 -2.58 -25.95
CA SER A 371 -0.06 -2.93 -26.95
C SER A 371 0.92 -3.98 -26.39
N PRO A 372 1.27 -5.03 -27.16
CA PRO A 372 2.31 -6.00 -26.81
C PRO A 372 3.70 -5.50 -27.25
N GLU A 373 4.00 -4.21 -27.08
CA GLU A 373 5.27 -3.57 -27.43
C GLU A 373 5.88 -2.87 -26.22
N SER A 374 7.19 -2.61 -26.26
CA SER A 374 7.84 -1.83 -25.20
C SER A 374 7.24 -0.42 -25.10
N ARG A 375 6.85 -0.03 -23.90
CA ARG A 375 6.19 1.24 -23.59
C ARG A 375 6.60 1.76 -22.22
N THR A 376 6.82 3.06 -22.14
CA THR A 376 7.07 3.79 -20.89
C THR A 376 6.04 4.90 -20.75
N CYS A 377 5.44 5.00 -19.57
CA CYS A 377 4.42 5.96 -19.22
C CYS A 377 4.62 6.48 -17.80
N LEU A 378 4.53 7.79 -17.61
CA LEU A 378 4.36 8.41 -16.30
C LEU A 378 2.87 8.52 -16.00
N LEU A 379 2.44 8.12 -14.80
CA LEU A 379 1.08 8.34 -14.28
C LEU A 379 1.18 9.41 -13.18
N GLY A 380 0.64 10.60 -13.45
CA GLY A 380 0.85 11.82 -12.66
C GLY A 380 -0.37 12.25 -11.83
N GLN A 381 -1.56 11.79 -12.16
CA GLN A 381 -2.77 11.98 -11.36
C GLN A 381 -3.78 10.87 -11.61
N MET A 382 -4.53 10.51 -10.57
CA MET A 382 -5.70 9.63 -10.64
C MET A 382 -6.77 10.12 -9.66
N THR A 383 -8.02 10.16 -10.11
CA THR A 383 -9.18 10.58 -9.33
C THR A 383 -10.37 9.67 -9.64
N ILE A 384 -10.98 9.11 -8.59
CA ILE A 384 -12.29 8.42 -8.62
C ILE A 384 -13.16 9.07 -7.54
N ILE A 385 -14.27 9.66 -7.96
CA ILE A 385 -15.24 10.34 -7.08
C ILE A 385 -16.67 9.94 -7.44
N PRO A 386 -17.63 10.11 -6.52
CA PRO A 386 -19.04 10.04 -6.89
C PRO A 386 -19.34 11.14 -7.91
N GLY A 387 -20.05 10.77 -8.97
CA GLY A 387 -20.68 11.68 -9.90
C GLY A 387 -21.88 12.30 -9.20
N LYS A 388 -21.68 13.51 -8.67
CA LYS A 388 -22.79 14.32 -8.16
C LYS A 388 -23.69 14.74 -9.33
N GLU A 389 -24.99 14.77 -9.05
CA GLU A 389 -26.00 15.49 -9.84
C GLU A 389 -25.63 16.96 -10.06
#